data_AF-A0A7C3RRP3-F1
#
_entry.id   AF-A0A7C3RRP3-F1
#
_cell.length_a   1.000
_cell.length_b   1.000
_cell.length_c   1.000
_cell.angle_alpha   90.00
_cell.angle_beta   90.00
_cell.angle_gamma   90.00
#
_symmetry.space_group_name_H-M   'P 1'
#
loop_
_entity.id
_entity.type
_entity.pdbx_description
1 polymer ?
#
loop_
_entity_poly.entity_id
_entity_poly.type
_entity_poly.pdbx_seq_one_letter_code
_entity_poly.pdbx_strand_id
1 'polypeptide(L)'
;MIKVGGFKYGTFGLREEWVEDFIKRGEEFFVNNSLGPKQLDALIYYLRDMELIDKNNRLTILFDFISKIYKINGMKDMLLWSIIWVNLCMNAILFRWWIDIPTGIYPRKVLLDMMVTSYGKQNKSVINGYLSLVGTFERTEIGRGLKQGIVIEEGNTRTVIKEENPDISPFSILYLLYRLGERYGKYSFSLSTFNEQLISPCKVFNIKDSILFSKLNALWLPEILDLCEEGERISINLNSDKNHLDIINLYIRRLA
;
A
#
# COMPACT_ATOMS: atom_id res chain seq x y z
N MET A 1 17.11 -13.98 -7.41
CA MET A 1 15.91 -14.84 -7.59
C MET A 1 15.23 -15.03 -6.24
N ILE A 2 13.95 -14.71 -6.14
CA ILE A 2 13.18 -14.92 -4.90
C ILE A 2 12.55 -16.32 -4.95
N LYS A 3 12.91 -17.23 -4.03
CA LYS A 3 12.22 -18.52 -3.88
C LYS A 3 10.83 -18.28 -3.26
N VAL A 4 9.77 -18.35 -4.06
CA VAL A 4 8.38 -18.22 -3.58
C VAL A 4 7.69 -19.58 -3.72
N GLY A 5 7.21 -20.15 -2.60
CA GLY A 5 6.43 -21.40 -2.58
C GLY A 5 4.99 -21.25 -3.12
N GLY A 6 4.60 -20.05 -3.54
CA GLY A 6 3.26 -19.65 -3.96
C GLY A 6 2.86 -18.31 -3.34
N PHE A 7 2.01 -17.53 -4.02
CA PHE A 7 1.36 -16.37 -3.41
C PHE A 7 0.15 -16.82 -2.60
N LYS A 8 -0.01 -16.26 -1.40
CA LYS A 8 -1.00 -16.69 -0.41
C LYS A 8 -2.44 -16.37 -0.82
N TYR A 9 -2.65 -15.39 -1.70
CA TYR A 9 -3.98 -14.97 -2.16
C TYR A 9 -4.58 -15.87 -3.26
N GLY A 10 -3.83 -16.86 -3.75
CA GLY A 10 -4.28 -17.68 -4.87
C GLY A 10 -4.47 -16.85 -6.14
N THR A 11 -5.65 -16.88 -6.74
CA THR A 11 -6.01 -16.09 -7.94
C THR A 11 -6.84 -14.85 -7.61
N PHE A 12 -7.08 -14.58 -6.32
CA PHE A 12 -7.99 -13.52 -5.90
C PHE A 12 -7.21 -12.22 -5.67
N GLY A 13 -7.61 -11.18 -6.39
CA GLY A 13 -7.26 -9.82 -5.99
C GLY A 13 -8.16 -9.32 -4.87
N LEU A 14 -7.62 -8.40 -4.06
CA LEU A 14 -8.39 -7.68 -3.04
C LEU A 14 -9.55 -6.95 -3.71
N ARG A 15 -10.66 -6.80 -3.00
CA ARG A 15 -11.85 -6.12 -3.51
C ARG A 15 -12.36 -5.11 -2.50
N GLU A 16 -12.79 -3.97 -2.99
CA GLU A 16 -13.39 -2.92 -2.17
C GLU A 16 -14.59 -3.43 -1.37
N GLU A 17 -15.48 -4.22 -1.99
CA GLU A 17 -16.64 -4.77 -1.30
C GLU A 17 -16.28 -5.72 -0.16
N TRP A 18 -15.14 -6.42 -0.26
CA TRP A 18 -14.65 -7.31 0.80
C TRP A 18 -14.09 -6.53 1.98
N VAL A 19 -13.31 -5.49 1.69
CA VAL A 19 -12.76 -4.59 2.71
C VAL A 19 -13.88 -3.86 3.42
N GLU A 20 -14.87 -3.36 2.66
CA GLU A 20 -16.00 -2.63 3.22
C GLU A 20 -16.86 -3.51 4.13
N ASP A 21 -17.23 -4.72 3.68
CA ASP A 21 -18.04 -5.64 4.49
C ASP A 21 -17.30 -6.05 5.78
N PHE A 22 -15.98 -6.28 5.69
CA PHE A 22 -15.15 -6.54 6.85
C PHE A 22 -15.12 -5.35 7.84
N ILE A 23 -14.93 -4.12 7.36
CA ILE A 23 -14.94 -2.91 8.21
C ILE A 23 -16.32 -2.73 8.89
N LYS A 24 -17.42 -2.97 8.17
CA LYS A 24 -18.78 -2.84 8.72
C LYS A 24 -19.07 -3.84 9.83
N ARG A 25 -18.60 -5.08 9.69
CA ARG A 25 -18.94 -6.20 10.58
C ARG A 25 -17.91 -6.46 11.68
N GLY A 26 -16.66 -6.07 11.49
CA GLY A 26 -15.58 -6.36 12.43
C GLY A 26 -15.45 -7.86 12.71
N GLU A 27 -15.47 -8.26 13.97
CA GLU A 27 -15.33 -9.67 14.37
C GLU A 27 -16.47 -10.57 13.83
N GLU A 28 -17.67 -10.03 13.66
CA GLU A 28 -18.82 -10.79 13.15
C GLU A 28 -18.57 -11.33 11.74
N PHE A 29 -17.71 -10.64 10.96
CA PHE A 29 -17.36 -11.04 9.59
C PHE A 29 -16.85 -12.49 9.51
N PHE A 30 -16.09 -12.94 10.51
CA PHE A 30 -15.49 -14.28 10.49
C PHE A 30 -16.53 -15.41 10.63
N VAL A 31 -17.70 -15.09 11.16
CA VAL A 31 -18.81 -16.04 11.35
C VAL A 31 -19.90 -15.82 10.31
N ASN A 32 -20.13 -14.57 9.92
CA ASN A 32 -21.23 -14.14 9.07
C ASN A 32 -20.72 -13.26 7.93
N ASN A 33 -20.38 -13.91 6.81
CA ASN A 33 -20.02 -13.26 5.54
C ASN A 33 -20.59 -14.06 4.36
N SER A 34 -20.61 -13.45 3.17
CA SER A 34 -21.11 -14.08 1.94
C SER A 34 -20.00 -14.67 1.05
N LEU A 35 -18.77 -14.77 1.54
CA LEU A 35 -17.63 -15.22 0.72
C LEU A 35 -17.58 -16.74 0.63
N GLY A 36 -17.20 -17.24 -0.55
CA GLY A 36 -16.84 -18.64 -0.69
C GLY A 36 -15.58 -18.97 0.13
N PRO A 37 -15.38 -20.22 0.59
CA PRO A 37 -14.28 -20.57 1.50
C PRO A 37 -12.90 -20.10 1.04
N LYS A 38 -12.58 -20.26 -0.26
CA LYS A 38 -11.29 -19.82 -0.82
C LYS A 38 -11.15 -18.30 -0.94
N GLN A 39 -12.26 -17.57 -1.09
CA GLN A 39 -12.25 -16.11 -1.07
C GLN A 39 -12.00 -15.61 0.36
N LEU A 40 -12.64 -16.23 1.35
CA LEU A 40 -12.41 -15.93 2.76
C LEU A 40 -10.95 -16.20 3.15
N ASP A 41 -10.38 -17.34 2.75
CA ASP A 41 -8.97 -17.65 2.99
C ASP A 41 -8.04 -16.58 2.39
N ALA A 42 -8.28 -16.18 1.14
CA ALA A 42 -7.50 -15.13 0.49
C ALA A 42 -7.63 -13.79 1.21
N LEU A 43 -8.84 -13.40 1.60
CA LEU A 43 -9.09 -12.16 2.33
C LEU A 43 -8.41 -12.18 3.70
N ILE A 44 -8.42 -13.29 4.44
CA ILE A 44 -7.71 -13.40 5.73
C ILE A 44 -6.21 -13.11 5.55
N TYR A 45 -5.59 -13.60 4.47
CA TYR A 45 -4.19 -13.25 4.17
C TYR A 45 -4.02 -11.77 3.88
N TYR A 46 -4.92 -11.18 3.08
CA TYR A 46 -4.92 -9.73 2.85
C TYR A 46 -5.06 -8.94 4.15
N LEU A 47 -6.02 -9.27 5.01
CA LEU A 47 -6.28 -8.58 6.28
C LEU A 47 -5.06 -8.61 7.21
N ARG A 48 -4.33 -9.73 7.24
CA ARG A 48 -3.05 -9.86 7.96
C ARG A 48 -1.95 -9.00 7.36
N ASP A 49 -1.79 -9.05 6.03
CA ASP A 49 -0.75 -8.26 5.35
C ASP A 49 -1.05 -6.74 5.38
N MET A 50 -2.32 -6.36 5.43
CA MET A 50 -2.80 -4.99 5.69
C MET A 50 -2.72 -4.60 7.17
N GLU A 51 -2.41 -5.55 8.06
CA GLU A 51 -2.35 -5.38 9.53
C GLU A 51 -3.68 -4.94 10.17
N LEU A 52 -4.81 -5.26 9.54
CA LEU A 52 -6.14 -5.05 10.15
C LEU A 52 -6.47 -6.15 11.15
N ILE A 53 -5.84 -7.32 11.00
CA ILE A 53 -5.90 -8.41 11.97
C ILE A 53 -4.51 -8.96 12.28
N ASP A 54 -4.38 -9.53 13.48
CA ASP A 54 -3.16 -10.21 13.91
C ASP A 54 -3.07 -11.66 13.35
N LYS A 55 -1.98 -12.35 13.70
CA LYS A 55 -1.76 -13.76 13.31
C LYS A 55 -2.84 -14.73 13.82
N ASN A 56 -3.57 -14.35 14.87
CA ASN A 56 -4.65 -15.11 15.49
C ASN A 56 -6.05 -14.66 15.01
N ASN A 57 -6.12 -13.83 13.96
CA ASN A 57 -7.34 -13.24 13.41
C ASN A 57 -8.09 -12.30 14.36
N ARG A 58 -7.39 -11.67 15.30
CA ARG A 58 -7.97 -10.64 16.18
C ARG A 58 -7.80 -9.27 15.54
N LEU A 59 -8.80 -8.40 15.67
CA LEU A 59 -8.73 -7.02 15.19
C LEU A 59 -7.56 -6.27 15.85
N THR A 60 -6.84 -5.47 15.07
CA THR A 60 -5.73 -4.64 15.58
C THR A 60 -6.23 -3.23 15.94
N ILE A 61 -5.39 -2.47 16.64
CA ILE A 61 -5.64 -1.03 16.86
C ILE A 61 -5.78 -0.28 15.52
N LEU A 62 -5.06 -0.71 14.48
CA LEU A 62 -5.16 -0.12 13.15
C LEU A 62 -6.56 -0.28 12.55
N PHE A 63 -7.23 -1.42 12.79
CA PHE A 63 -8.62 -1.62 12.36
C PHE A 63 -9.57 -0.55 12.92
N ASP A 64 -9.41 -0.17 14.19
CA ASP A 64 -10.25 0.86 14.81
C ASP A 64 -10.06 2.22 14.14
N PHE A 65 -8.81 2.57 13.79
CA PHE A 65 -8.51 3.79 13.04
C PHE A 65 -9.08 3.78 11.63
N ILE A 66 -8.92 2.69 10.90
CA ILE A 66 -9.49 2.51 9.55
C ILE A 66 -11.02 2.59 9.60
N SER A 67 -11.64 1.98 10.60
CA SER A 67 -13.09 2.05 10.83
C SER A 67 -13.57 3.46 11.12
N LYS A 68 -12.79 4.28 11.84
CA LYS A 68 -13.10 5.71 12.07
C LYS A 68 -13.03 6.52 10.78
N ILE A 69 -11.98 6.34 9.96
CA ILE A 69 -11.88 7.01 8.65
C ILE A 69 -13.09 6.62 7.77
N TYR A 70 -13.38 5.32 7.70
CA TYR A 70 -14.52 4.82 6.94
C TYR A 70 -15.85 5.43 7.39
N LYS A 71 -16.09 5.59 8.70
CA LYS A 71 -17.32 6.22 9.20
C LYS A 71 -17.46 7.69 8.79
N ILE A 72 -16.36 8.40 8.57
CA ILE A 72 -16.37 9.82 8.21
C ILE A 72 -16.53 9.99 6.69
N ASN A 73 -15.72 9.28 5.90
CA ASN A 73 -15.59 9.52 4.45
C ASN A 73 -15.93 8.31 3.56
N GLY A 74 -16.23 7.15 4.14
CA GLY A 74 -16.50 5.90 3.42
C GLY A 74 -15.28 5.32 2.70
N MET A 75 -15.52 4.40 1.77
CA MET A 75 -14.46 3.76 0.95
C MET A 75 -13.80 4.69 -0.07
N LYS A 76 -14.26 5.93 -0.23
CA LYS A 76 -13.65 6.90 -1.14
C LYS A 76 -12.46 7.64 -0.52
N ASP A 77 -12.16 7.39 0.76
CA ASP A 77 -11.04 8.03 1.45
C ASP A 77 -9.70 7.50 0.94
N MET A 78 -8.89 8.38 0.35
CA MET A 78 -7.60 7.98 -0.24
C MET A 78 -6.52 7.70 0.82
N LEU A 79 -6.64 8.23 2.04
CA LEU A 79 -5.70 7.87 3.10
C LEU A 79 -5.96 6.45 3.59
N LEU A 80 -7.24 6.04 3.72
CA LEU A 80 -7.61 4.65 4.04
C LEU A 80 -6.93 3.68 3.07
N TRP A 81 -7.05 3.93 1.76
CA TRP A 81 -6.41 3.09 0.74
C TRP A 81 -4.89 3.20 0.74
N SER A 82 -4.33 4.37 1.04
CA SER A 82 -2.88 4.55 1.16
C SER A 82 -2.30 3.72 2.31
N ILE A 83 -2.98 3.67 3.45
CA ILE A 83 -2.58 2.86 4.61
C ILE A 83 -2.59 1.37 4.24
N ILE A 84 -3.68 0.92 3.60
CA ILE A 84 -3.79 -0.45 3.08
C ILE A 84 -2.64 -0.76 2.12
N TRP A 85 -2.38 0.13 1.16
CA TRP A 85 -1.34 -0.05 0.16
C TRP A 85 0.05 -0.13 0.77
N VAL A 86 0.38 0.79 1.68
CA VAL A 86 1.66 0.81 2.39
C VAL A 86 1.88 -0.51 3.14
N ASN A 87 0.88 -0.99 3.86
CA ASN A 87 1.02 -2.22 4.65
C ASN A 87 1.20 -3.45 3.75
N LEU A 88 0.47 -3.53 2.62
CA LEU A 88 0.66 -4.56 1.61
C LEU A 88 2.10 -4.55 1.05
N CYS A 89 2.64 -3.40 0.67
CA CYS A 89 4.03 -3.28 0.20
C CYS A 89 5.04 -3.70 1.28
N MET A 90 4.75 -3.38 2.53
CA MET A 90 5.60 -3.69 3.66
C MET A 90 5.60 -5.18 4.02
N ASN A 91 4.52 -5.90 3.79
CA ASN A 91 4.33 -7.25 4.34
C ASN A 91 4.21 -8.35 3.27
N ALA A 92 3.88 -8.00 2.04
CA ALA A 92 3.66 -8.95 0.96
C ALA A 92 4.64 -8.76 -0.21
N ILE A 93 5.36 -9.84 -0.51
CA ILE A 93 6.40 -9.89 -1.57
C ILE A 93 5.84 -9.51 -2.95
N LEU A 94 4.56 -9.79 -3.23
CA LEU A 94 3.93 -9.45 -4.51
C LEU A 94 3.86 -7.94 -4.74
N PHE A 95 3.38 -7.21 -3.74
CA PHE A 95 3.23 -5.75 -3.84
C PHE A 95 4.56 -5.04 -3.66
N ARG A 96 5.47 -5.61 -2.84
CA ARG A 96 6.86 -5.17 -2.78
C ARG A 96 7.58 -5.30 -4.12
N TRP A 97 7.37 -6.38 -4.84
CA TRP A 97 7.89 -6.53 -6.21
C TRP A 97 7.34 -5.45 -7.14
N TRP A 98 6.05 -5.13 -7.03
CA TRP A 98 5.43 -4.13 -7.90
C TRP A 98 5.96 -2.71 -7.70
N ILE A 99 6.31 -2.30 -6.48
CA ILE A 99 6.88 -0.97 -6.23
C ILE A 99 8.29 -0.81 -6.81
N ASP A 100 9.03 -1.91 -7.03
CA ASP A 100 10.32 -1.89 -7.72
C ASP A 100 10.17 -1.84 -9.26
N ILE A 101 8.97 -2.04 -9.80
CA ILE A 101 8.70 -1.89 -11.23
C ILE A 101 8.57 -0.40 -11.58
N PRO A 102 9.26 0.13 -12.60
CA PRO A 102 9.13 1.53 -13.02
C PRO A 102 7.69 1.91 -13.40
N THR A 103 7.40 3.20 -13.49
CA THR A 103 6.16 3.70 -14.10
C THR A 103 6.12 3.35 -15.59
N GLY A 104 4.94 3.10 -16.15
CA GLY A 104 4.81 2.69 -17.55
C GLY A 104 3.52 1.95 -17.87
N ILE A 105 3.46 1.41 -19.09
CA ILE A 105 2.32 0.66 -19.62
C ILE A 105 2.73 -0.81 -19.73
N TYR A 106 1.95 -1.69 -19.10
CA TYR A 106 2.28 -3.09 -18.95
C TYR A 106 1.15 -3.98 -19.47
N PRO A 107 1.21 -4.39 -20.75
CA PRO A 107 0.35 -5.44 -21.26
C PRO A 107 0.56 -6.75 -20.48
N ARG A 108 -0.48 -7.58 -20.39
CA ARG A 108 -0.45 -8.87 -19.67
C ARG A 108 0.84 -9.68 -19.90
N LYS A 109 1.25 -9.84 -21.17
CA LYS A 109 2.42 -10.65 -21.52
C LYS A 109 3.70 -10.08 -20.90
N VAL A 110 3.91 -8.77 -21.03
CA VAL A 110 5.08 -8.08 -20.47
C VAL A 110 5.14 -8.26 -18.95
N LEU A 111 4.02 -8.06 -18.26
CA LEU A 111 3.97 -8.16 -16.81
C LEU A 111 4.23 -9.60 -16.31
N LEU A 112 3.74 -10.61 -17.04
CA LEU A 112 4.05 -12.01 -16.77
C LEU A 112 5.53 -12.32 -17.00
N ASP A 113 6.13 -11.87 -18.10
CA ASP A 113 7.54 -12.10 -18.42
C ASP A 113 8.47 -11.48 -17.36
N MET A 114 8.12 -10.29 -16.85
CA MET A 114 8.82 -9.65 -15.74
C MET A 114 8.72 -10.46 -14.45
N MET A 115 7.53 -10.95 -14.10
CA MET A 115 7.36 -11.83 -12.94
C MET A 115 8.15 -13.14 -13.10
N VAL A 116 8.15 -13.75 -14.28
CA VAL A 116 8.96 -14.95 -14.58
C VAL A 116 10.44 -14.67 -14.37
N THR A 117 10.93 -13.51 -14.80
CA THR A 117 12.33 -13.10 -14.62
C THR A 117 12.67 -12.95 -13.13
N SER A 118 11.78 -12.37 -12.32
CA SER A 118 12.00 -12.19 -10.88
C SER A 118 11.88 -13.49 -10.06
N TYR A 119 10.98 -14.39 -10.45
CA TYR A 119 10.65 -15.62 -9.71
C TYR A 119 11.18 -16.92 -10.36
N GLY A 120 11.91 -16.82 -11.47
CA GLY A 120 12.72 -17.86 -12.09
C GLY A 120 12.05 -18.67 -13.21
N LYS A 121 10.77 -19.07 -13.09
CA LYS A 121 10.07 -19.82 -14.15
C LYS A 121 8.58 -19.56 -14.19
N GLN A 122 7.99 -19.62 -15.38
CA GLN A 122 6.54 -19.60 -15.54
C GLN A 122 5.93 -20.84 -14.89
N ASN A 123 5.10 -20.61 -13.90
CA ASN A 123 4.38 -21.64 -13.18
C ASN A 123 3.03 -21.09 -12.71
N LYS A 124 2.20 -21.96 -12.13
CA LYS A 124 0.88 -21.59 -11.61
C LYS A 124 0.96 -20.47 -10.57
N SER A 125 2.02 -20.42 -9.75
CA SER A 125 2.21 -19.35 -8.76
C SER A 125 2.42 -17.99 -9.42
N VAL A 126 3.21 -17.88 -10.49
CA VAL A 126 3.38 -16.60 -11.21
C VAL A 126 2.05 -16.11 -11.80
N ILE A 127 1.28 -17.01 -12.41
CA ILE A 127 -0.04 -16.67 -12.98
C ILE A 127 -1.00 -16.22 -11.86
N ASN A 128 -1.02 -16.94 -10.74
CA ASN A 128 -1.79 -16.59 -9.56
C ASN A 128 -1.42 -15.21 -9.00
N GLY A 129 -0.12 -14.91 -8.92
CA GLY A 129 0.39 -13.59 -8.51
C GLY A 129 -0.07 -12.48 -9.44
N TYR A 130 0.04 -12.68 -10.75
CA TYR A 130 -0.48 -11.75 -11.75
C TYR A 130 -1.98 -11.49 -11.54
N LEU A 131 -2.79 -12.55 -11.40
CA LEU A 131 -4.23 -12.42 -11.24
C LEU A 131 -4.60 -11.68 -9.94
N SER A 132 -3.89 -11.97 -8.85
CA SER A 132 -4.11 -11.30 -7.57
C SER A 132 -3.71 -9.83 -7.63
N LEU A 133 -2.58 -9.50 -8.25
CA LEU A 133 -2.11 -8.13 -8.42
C LEU A 133 -3.08 -7.30 -9.27
N VAL A 134 -3.36 -7.75 -10.49
CA VAL A 134 -4.26 -7.05 -11.42
C VAL A 134 -5.67 -6.97 -10.84
N GLY A 135 -6.15 -8.04 -10.21
CA GLY A 135 -7.47 -8.05 -9.59
C GLY A 135 -7.59 -7.06 -8.43
N THR A 136 -6.52 -6.85 -7.66
CA THR A 136 -6.46 -5.85 -6.57
C THR A 136 -6.58 -4.45 -7.15
N PHE A 137 -5.78 -4.15 -8.17
CA PHE A 137 -5.80 -2.85 -8.84
C PHE A 137 -7.12 -2.52 -9.52
N GLU A 138 -7.70 -3.50 -10.21
CA GLU A 138 -8.97 -3.36 -10.92
C GLU A 138 -10.15 -3.07 -9.98
N ARG A 139 -10.13 -3.63 -8.76
CA ARG A 139 -11.27 -3.66 -7.82
C ARG A 139 -11.10 -2.82 -6.56
N THR A 140 -10.08 -1.96 -6.52
CA THR A 140 -9.85 -1.08 -5.37
C THR A 140 -9.35 0.30 -5.82
N GLU A 141 -9.47 1.28 -4.93
CA GLU A 141 -8.88 2.60 -5.17
C GLU A 141 -7.35 2.59 -5.10
N ILE A 142 -6.69 1.47 -4.76
CA ILE A 142 -5.23 1.34 -4.95
C ILE A 142 -4.87 1.51 -6.42
N GLY A 143 -5.63 0.87 -7.32
CA GLY A 143 -5.40 1.00 -8.76
C GLY A 143 -5.96 2.32 -9.33
N ARG A 144 -7.23 2.62 -9.02
CA ARG A 144 -7.95 3.75 -9.63
C ARG A 144 -7.66 5.10 -8.99
N GLY A 145 -7.72 5.19 -7.66
CA GLY A 145 -7.57 6.42 -6.89
C GLY A 145 -6.10 6.80 -6.68
N LEU A 146 -5.30 5.89 -6.13
CA LEU A 146 -3.87 6.07 -5.88
C LEU A 146 -3.00 5.91 -7.13
N LYS A 147 -3.59 5.50 -8.27
CA LYS A 147 -2.92 5.32 -9.56
C LYS A 147 -1.73 4.34 -9.52
N GLN A 148 -1.77 3.37 -8.60
CA GLN A 148 -0.68 2.38 -8.49
C GLN A 148 -0.76 1.31 -9.57
N GLY A 149 -1.88 1.25 -10.31
CA GLY A 149 -2.07 0.37 -11.46
C GLY A 149 -3.47 0.58 -12.02
N ILE A 150 -3.65 1.47 -12.98
CA ILE A 150 -4.93 1.62 -13.66
C ILE A 150 -5.07 0.46 -14.65
N VAL A 151 -6.13 -0.33 -14.49
CA VAL A 151 -6.38 -1.49 -15.36
C VAL A 151 -7.31 -1.06 -16.50
N ILE A 152 -6.84 -1.23 -17.74
CA ILE A 152 -7.64 -1.06 -18.95
C ILE A 152 -7.99 -2.44 -19.50
N GLU A 153 -9.27 -2.68 -19.76
CA GLU A 153 -9.76 -3.89 -20.41
C GLU A 153 -9.83 -3.70 -21.93
N GLU A 154 -9.20 -4.62 -22.65
CA GLU A 154 -9.21 -4.68 -24.12
C GLU A 154 -9.67 -6.09 -24.52
N GLY A 155 -10.98 -6.25 -24.72
CA GLY A 155 -11.61 -7.56 -24.91
C GLY A 155 -11.35 -8.49 -23.72
N ASN A 156 -10.61 -9.58 -23.95
CA ASN A 156 -10.27 -10.55 -22.89
C ASN A 156 -8.92 -10.26 -22.21
N THR A 157 -8.20 -9.23 -22.64
CA THR A 157 -6.88 -8.87 -22.11
C THR A 157 -6.96 -7.66 -21.18
N ARG A 158 -6.02 -7.60 -20.24
CA ARG A 158 -5.82 -6.45 -19.34
C ARG A 158 -4.45 -5.84 -19.55
N THR A 159 -4.41 -4.52 -19.62
CA THR A 159 -3.20 -3.70 -19.62
C THR A 159 -3.18 -2.88 -18.33
N VAL A 160 -2.05 -2.85 -17.63
CA VAL A 160 -1.88 -2.08 -16.39
C VAL A 160 -1.05 -0.84 -16.68
N ILE A 161 -1.56 0.34 -16.34
CA ILE A 161 -0.84 1.61 -16.44
C ILE A 161 -0.43 2.05 -15.03
N LYS A 162 0.87 2.23 -14.83
CA LYS A 162 1.44 2.74 -13.58
C LYS A 162 1.89 4.19 -13.82
N GLU A 163 1.16 5.15 -13.27
CA GLU A 163 1.40 6.58 -13.50
C GLU A 163 2.53 7.13 -12.64
N GLU A 164 3.23 8.14 -13.16
CA GLU A 164 4.25 8.90 -12.45
C GLU A 164 3.63 10.12 -11.79
N ASN A 165 4.10 10.45 -10.58
CA ASN A 165 3.68 11.59 -9.77
C ASN A 165 2.16 11.68 -9.55
N PRO A 166 1.47 10.58 -9.15
CA PRO A 166 0.06 10.69 -8.82
C PRO A 166 -0.15 11.63 -7.62
N ASP A 167 -1.34 12.21 -7.54
CA ASP A 167 -1.67 13.10 -6.43
C ASP A 167 -1.90 12.30 -5.15
N ILE A 168 -0.85 12.20 -4.34
CA ILE A 168 -0.85 11.47 -3.07
C ILE A 168 -0.85 12.45 -1.91
N SER A 169 -1.69 12.17 -0.90
CA SER A 169 -1.75 12.98 0.32
C SER A 169 -0.40 12.96 1.06
N PRO A 170 0.08 14.11 1.58
CA PRO A 170 1.28 14.12 2.40
C PRO A 170 1.13 13.31 3.71
N PHE A 171 -0.10 13.07 4.18
CA PHE A 171 -0.36 12.14 5.29
C PHE A 171 -0.04 10.69 4.94
N SER A 172 -0.26 10.27 3.69
CA SER A 172 0.11 8.93 3.20
C SER A 172 1.62 8.73 3.22
N ILE A 173 2.36 9.78 2.85
CA ILE A 173 3.83 9.81 2.87
C ILE A 173 4.32 9.74 4.32
N LEU A 174 3.80 10.60 5.21
CA LEU A 174 4.16 10.58 6.63
C LEU A 174 3.86 9.23 7.29
N TYR A 175 2.71 8.63 6.98
CA TYR A 175 2.37 7.30 7.49
C TYR A 175 3.46 6.28 7.14
N LEU A 176 3.87 6.20 5.87
CA LEU A 176 4.95 5.31 5.45
C LEU A 176 6.29 5.64 6.14
N LEU A 177 6.64 6.92 6.24
CA LEU A 177 7.89 7.34 6.89
C LEU A 177 7.96 6.90 8.35
N TYR A 178 6.89 7.10 9.12
CA TYR A 178 6.81 6.62 10.50
C TYR A 178 6.87 5.09 10.58
N ARG A 179 6.18 4.39 9.68
CA ARG A 179 6.23 2.93 9.60
C ARG A 179 7.64 2.39 9.32
N LEU A 180 8.41 3.08 8.48
CA LEU A 180 9.81 2.74 8.23
C LEU A 180 10.68 3.06 9.46
N GLY A 181 10.42 4.20 10.12
CA GLY A 181 11.16 4.60 11.31
C GLY A 181 10.98 3.65 12.48
N GLU A 182 9.76 3.20 12.73
CA GLU A 182 9.44 2.19 13.74
C GLU A 182 10.08 0.84 13.42
N ARG A 183 10.05 0.43 12.14
CA ARG A 183 10.60 -0.85 11.70
C ARG A 183 12.12 -0.93 11.82
N TYR A 184 12.82 0.18 11.56
CA TYR A 184 14.28 0.22 11.52
C TYR A 184 14.92 0.95 12.70
N GLY A 185 14.13 1.54 13.60
CA GLY A 185 14.62 2.37 14.69
C GLY A 185 15.33 3.64 14.22
N LYS A 186 14.95 4.19 13.05
CA LYS A 186 15.59 5.34 12.40
C LYS A 186 14.57 6.37 11.98
N TYR A 187 14.55 7.52 12.65
CA TYR A 187 13.59 8.61 12.38
C TYR A 187 14.18 9.76 11.56
N SER A 188 15.42 9.63 11.10
CA SER A 188 16.06 10.59 10.20
C SER A 188 16.44 9.89 8.89
N PHE A 189 16.04 10.48 7.77
CA PHE A 189 16.24 9.94 6.43
C PHE A 189 16.90 10.99 5.54
N SER A 190 17.93 10.59 4.79
CA SER A 190 18.52 11.45 3.77
C SER A 190 17.93 11.09 2.42
N LEU A 191 17.30 12.06 1.75
CA LEU A 191 16.55 11.85 0.50
C LEU A 191 17.40 11.15 -0.58
N SER A 192 18.67 11.53 -0.70
CA SER A 192 19.61 10.97 -1.68
C SER A 192 19.87 9.48 -1.52
N THR A 193 19.87 8.97 -0.29
CA THR A 193 20.11 7.53 0.01
C THR A 193 18.81 6.76 0.25
N PHE A 194 17.71 7.47 0.50
CA PHE A 194 16.46 6.85 0.89
C PHE A 194 15.81 6.05 -0.23
N ASN A 195 16.03 6.46 -1.48
CA ASN A 195 15.53 5.74 -2.66
C ASN A 195 16.27 4.45 -2.99
N GLU A 196 17.46 4.26 -2.41
CA GLU A 196 18.21 3.00 -2.54
C GLU A 196 17.60 1.89 -1.66
N GLN A 197 16.73 2.25 -0.72
CA GLN A 197 16.05 1.28 0.12
C GLN A 197 15.06 0.43 -0.66
N LEU A 198 14.79 -0.76 -0.13
CA LEU A 198 13.80 -1.67 -0.70
C LEU A 198 12.39 -1.08 -0.70
N ILE A 199 12.08 -0.22 0.28
CA ILE A 199 10.81 0.49 0.40
C ILE A 199 11.13 1.96 0.69
N SER A 200 10.70 2.86 -0.19
CA SER A 200 10.77 4.31 -0.02
C SER A 200 9.45 4.95 -0.50
N PRO A 201 9.11 6.18 -0.09
CA PRO A 201 7.93 6.89 -0.58
C PRO A 201 7.91 7.03 -2.10
N CYS A 202 9.05 7.30 -2.73
CA CYS A 202 9.13 7.43 -4.18
C CYS A 202 8.78 6.13 -4.90
N LYS A 203 9.21 4.97 -4.37
CA LYS A 203 8.83 3.66 -4.91
C LYS A 203 7.38 3.29 -4.60
N VAL A 204 6.92 3.52 -3.38
CA VAL A 204 5.57 3.14 -2.93
C VAL A 204 4.50 3.98 -3.61
N PHE A 205 4.78 5.26 -3.87
CA PHE A 205 3.79 6.21 -4.39
C PHE A 205 4.07 6.66 -5.83
N ASN A 206 5.17 6.21 -6.45
CA ASN A 206 5.60 6.60 -7.79
C ASN A 206 5.82 8.10 -7.96
N ILE A 207 6.32 8.76 -6.92
CA ILE A 207 6.59 10.20 -6.91
C ILE A 207 8.09 10.48 -7.02
N LYS A 208 8.46 11.61 -7.62
CA LYS A 208 9.84 12.11 -7.63
C LYS A 208 10.23 12.74 -6.30
N ASP A 209 11.53 12.84 -6.06
CA ASP A 209 12.10 13.48 -4.87
C ASP A 209 11.64 14.93 -4.68
N SER A 210 11.55 15.68 -5.78
CA SER A 210 11.03 17.05 -5.76
C SER A 210 9.58 17.13 -5.33
N ILE A 211 8.74 16.16 -5.73
CA ILE A 211 7.34 16.06 -5.34
C ILE A 211 7.21 15.62 -3.89
N LEU A 212 8.03 14.67 -3.45
CA LEU A 212 8.11 14.22 -2.06
C LEU A 212 8.45 15.40 -1.14
N PHE A 213 9.53 16.12 -1.43
CA PHE A 213 9.95 17.28 -0.63
C PHE A 213 8.87 18.37 -0.63
N SER A 214 8.35 18.75 -1.81
CA SER A 214 7.31 19.78 -1.93
C SER A 214 6.05 19.44 -1.11
N LYS A 215 5.57 18.20 -1.19
CA LYS A 215 4.38 17.74 -0.44
C LYS A 215 4.61 17.75 1.07
N LEU A 216 5.79 17.33 1.53
CA LEU A 216 6.14 17.34 2.95
C LEU A 216 6.34 18.77 3.48
N ASN A 217 7.03 19.63 2.72
CA ASN A 217 7.30 21.01 3.12
C ASN A 217 6.02 21.85 3.19
N ALA A 218 5.06 21.58 2.30
CA ALA A 218 3.73 22.20 2.36
C ALA A 218 2.93 21.79 3.61
N LEU A 219 3.26 20.65 4.22
CA LEU A 219 2.61 20.15 5.43
C LEU A 219 3.30 20.74 6.67
N TRP A 220 2.95 21.98 7.02
CA TRP A 220 3.48 22.63 8.24
C TRP A 220 3.03 21.89 9.51
N LEU A 221 3.89 20.98 10.00
CA LEU A 221 3.70 20.15 11.18
C LEU A 221 5.01 20.03 12.00
N PRO A 222 5.50 21.13 12.60
CA PRO A 222 6.81 21.16 13.26
C PRO A 222 6.93 20.21 14.46
N GLU A 223 5.82 19.77 15.06
CA GLU A 223 5.83 18.75 16.12
C GLU A 223 6.01 17.30 15.61
N ILE A 224 5.89 17.09 14.30
CA ILE A 224 5.89 15.78 13.64
C ILE A 224 7.12 15.64 12.73
N LEU A 225 7.40 16.68 11.95
CA LEU A 225 8.37 16.65 10.88
C LEU A 225 9.19 17.94 10.87
N ASP A 226 10.50 17.76 10.76
CA ASP A 226 11.47 18.79 10.42
C ASP A 226 12.15 18.42 9.09
N LEU A 227 12.20 19.37 8.16
CA LEU A 227 12.89 19.22 6.88
C LEU A 227 14.09 20.15 6.88
N CYS A 228 15.28 19.56 6.76
CA CYS A 228 16.53 20.30 6.77
C CYS A 228 17.19 20.21 5.38
N GLU A 229 17.51 21.36 4.80
CA GLU A 229 18.22 21.49 3.53
C GLU A 229 19.60 22.11 3.79
N GLU A 230 20.65 21.32 3.59
CA GLU A 230 22.05 21.73 3.74
C GLU A 230 22.78 21.55 2.41
N GLY A 231 22.87 22.62 1.62
CA GLY A 231 23.39 22.55 0.25
C GLY A 231 22.47 21.70 -0.62
N GLU A 232 23.00 20.62 -1.22
CA GLU A 232 22.21 19.67 -2.03
C GLU A 232 21.61 18.52 -1.20
N ARG A 233 21.85 18.47 0.12
CA ARG A 233 21.38 17.40 0.99
C ARG A 233 20.08 17.81 1.66
N ILE A 234 19.05 17.01 1.41
CA ILE A 234 17.76 17.11 2.09
C ILE A 234 17.65 15.97 3.11
N SER A 235 17.38 16.34 4.36
CA SER A 235 17.12 15.41 5.46
C SER A 235 15.67 15.56 5.93
N ILE A 236 15.01 14.42 6.13
CA ILE A 236 13.65 14.29 6.65
C ILE A 236 13.79 13.75 8.08
N ASN A 237 13.51 14.59 9.08
CA ASN A 237 13.61 14.27 10.49
C ASN A 237 12.20 14.15 11.10
N LEU A 238 11.83 12.95 11.53
CA LEU A 238 10.58 12.70 12.23
C LEU A 238 10.76 12.81 13.73
N ASN A 239 9.74 13.28 14.43
CA ASN A 239 9.69 13.21 15.89
C ASN A 239 9.53 11.76 16.35
N SER A 240 10.53 11.21 17.04
CA SER A 240 10.55 9.82 17.54
C SER A 240 9.61 9.54 18.70
N ASP A 241 9.05 10.57 19.36
CA ASP A 241 8.03 10.41 20.40
C ASP A 241 6.63 10.15 19.82
N LYS A 242 6.50 10.19 18.49
CA LYS A 242 5.27 9.94 17.73
C LYS A 242 5.39 8.64 16.95
N ASN A 243 4.25 8.13 16.50
CA ASN A 243 4.15 6.87 15.75
C ASN A 243 3.21 6.99 14.54
N HIS A 244 3.10 5.93 13.75
CA HIS A 244 2.24 5.92 12.56
C HIS A 244 0.75 6.14 12.86
N LEU A 245 0.26 5.75 14.04
CA LEU A 245 -1.13 5.95 14.45
C LEU A 245 -1.40 7.42 14.81
N ASP A 246 -0.41 8.15 15.33
CA ASP A 246 -0.53 9.59 15.58
C ASP A 246 -0.81 10.35 14.28
N ILE A 247 -0.21 9.93 13.16
CA ILE A 247 -0.45 10.51 11.83
C ILE A 247 -1.90 10.28 11.39
N ILE A 248 -2.43 9.08 11.62
CA ILE A 248 -3.82 8.77 11.29
C ILE A 248 -4.76 9.59 12.17
N ASN A 249 -4.48 9.68 13.46
CA ASN A 249 -5.27 10.47 14.40
C ASN A 249 -5.28 11.96 14.04
N LEU A 250 -4.13 12.50 13.64
CA LEU A 250 -4.00 13.88 13.17
C LEU A 250 -4.83 14.12 11.90
N TYR A 251 -4.82 13.17 10.96
CA TYR A 251 -5.68 13.25 9.77
C TYR A 251 -7.16 13.25 10.13
N ILE A 252 -7.61 12.32 10.98
CA ILE A 252 -9.01 12.24 11.43
C ILE A 252 -9.45 13.56 12.08
N ARG A 253 -8.62 14.18 12.92
CA ARG A 253 -8.91 15.47 13.56
C ARG A 253 -9.06 16.63 12.56
N ARG A 254 -8.51 16.51 11.35
CA ARG A 254 -8.66 17.51 10.28
C ARG A 254 -9.87 17.25 9.37
N LEU A 255 -10.46 16.05 9.44
CA LEU A 255 -11.69 15.71 8.74
C LEU A 255 -12.96 16.08 9.52
N ALA A 256 -12.86 16.11 10.84
CA ALA A 256 -13.94 16.49 11.77
C ALA A 256 -14.04 18.01 11.90
#